data_AF-A0A1J3J475-F1
#
_entry.id   AF-A0A1J3J475-F1
#
_cell.length_a   1.000
_cell.length_b   1.000
_cell.length_c   1.000
_cell.angle_alpha   90.00
_cell.angle_beta   90.00
_cell.angle_gamma   90.00
#
_symmetry.space_group_name_H-M   'P 1'
#
loop_
_entity.id
_entity.type
_entity.pdbx_description
1 polymer ?
#
loop_
_entity_poly.entity_id
_entity_poly.type
_entity_poly.pdbx_seq_one_letter_code
_entity_poly.pdbx_strand_id
1 'polypeptide(L)'
;AYQYEGAFLTDGKGLNNWDVFTHENPGKIPDGDNGDIAVDQYHRFLEDIQSMNYLGVNSYRLSISWSRVLPKGRFGGINYMGIKYYNSLI
;
A
#
# COMPACT_ATOMS: atom_id res chain seq x y z
N ALA A 1 3.65 -3.60 -1.41
CA ALA A 1 2.48 -2.72 -1.28
C ALA A 1 2.00 -2.80 0.16
N TYR A 2 1.33 -3.89 0.56
CA TYR A 2 0.81 -4.05 1.92
C TYR A 2 1.84 -3.79 3.03
N GLN A 3 3.08 -4.26 2.85
CA GLN A 3 4.15 -4.13 3.85
C GLN A 3 4.64 -2.70 4.09
N TYR A 4 4.35 -1.74 3.21
CA TYR A 4 4.97 -0.41 3.27
C TYR A 4 4.01 0.75 3.00
N GLU A 5 2.95 0.56 2.21
CA GLU A 5 2.05 1.66 1.82
C GLU A 5 1.22 2.19 3.00
N GLY A 6 0.61 1.31 3.78
CA GLY A 6 -0.46 1.70 4.70
C GLY A 6 -1.70 2.22 3.96
N ALA A 7 -2.42 3.13 4.61
CA ALA A 7 -3.61 3.79 4.07
C ALA A 7 -4.63 2.78 3.52
N PHE A 8 -4.92 1.75 4.33
CA PHE A 8 -5.57 0.53 3.86
C PHE A 8 -7.03 0.71 3.37
N LEU A 9 -7.71 1.78 3.77
CA LEU A 9 -9.07 2.16 3.32
C LEU A 9 -9.14 3.55 2.67
N THR A 10 -7.99 4.17 2.41
CA THR A 10 -7.93 5.52 1.84
C THR A 10 -8.21 5.50 0.33
N ASP A 11 -8.86 6.56 -0.16
CA ASP A 11 -9.07 6.84 -1.59
C ASP A 11 -9.69 5.68 -2.38
N GLY A 12 -10.63 4.97 -1.75
CA GLY A 12 -11.38 3.91 -2.40
C GLY A 12 -10.63 2.59 -2.57
N LYS A 13 -9.49 2.39 -1.90
CA LYS A 13 -8.85 1.07 -1.80
C LYS A 13 -9.82 0.06 -1.16
N GLY A 14 -9.94 -1.12 -1.76
CA GLY A 14 -10.65 -2.25 -1.21
C GLY A 14 -9.80 -3.07 -0.23
N LEU A 15 -10.47 -3.90 0.57
CA LEU A 15 -9.81 -4.88 1.42
C LEU A 15 -9.14 -5.96 0.56
N ASN A 16 -7.94 -6.38 0.96
CA ASN A 16 -7.26 -7.55 0.48
C ASN A 16 -7.25 -8.65 1.56
N ASN A 17 -6.78 -9.85 1.20
CA ASN A 17 -6.78 -10.99 2.12
C ASN A 17 -5.94 -10.76 3.39
N TRP A 18 -4.88 -9.96 3.32
CA TRP A 18 -4.06 -9.62 4.50
C TRP A 18 -4.75 -8.62 5.42
N ASP A 19 -5.46 -7.64 4.88
CA ASP A 19 -6.31 -6.74 5.67
C ASP A 19 -7.27 -7.61 6.52
N VAL A 20 -8.06 -8.47 5.86
CA VAL A 20 -9.03 -9.36 6.56
C VAL A 20 -8.35 -10.32 7.53
N PHE A 21 -7.27 -11.00 7.11
CA PHE A 21 -6.59 -11.99 7.94
C PHE A 21 -6.04 -11.40 9.25
N THR A 22 -5.39 -10.23 9.18
CA THR A 22 -4.78 -9.59 10.35
C THR A 22 -5.83 -9.02 11.30
N HIS A 23 -6.92 -8.44 10.78
CA HIS A 23 -8.02 -7.96 11.63
C HIS A 23 -8.84 -9.08 12.28
N GLU A 24 -9.08 -10.20 11.57
CA GLU A 24 -9.87 -11.32 12.10
C GLU A 24 -9.05 -12.27 12.99
N ASN A 25 -7.71 -12.29 12.85
CA ASN A 25 -6.85 -13.24 13.54
C ASN A 25 -5.66 -12.55 14.24
N PRO A 26 -5.89 -11.62 15.20
CA PRO A 26 -4.82 -10.85 15.83
C PRO A 26 -3.77 -11.74 16.52
N GLY A 27 -4.17 -12.90 17.06
CA GLY A 27 -3.23 -13.87 17.66
C GLY A 27 -2.36 -14.65 16.68
N LYS A 28 -2.49 -14.44 15.37
CA LYS A 28 -1.62 -15.03 14.33
C LYS A 28 -0.43 -14.14 13.99
N ILE A 29 -0.48 -12.87 14.39
CA ILE A 29 0.63 -11.94 14.23
C ILE A 29 1.37 -11.88 15.59
N PRO A 30 2.67 -12.17 15.65
CA PRO A 30 3.39 -12.30 16.93
C PRO A 30 3.33 -11.06 17.83
N ASP A 31 3.34 -9.87 17.24
CA ASP A 31 3.23 -8.57 17.93
C ASP A 31 1.81 -7.99 17.87
N GLY A 32 0.88 -8.65 17.18
CA GLY A 32 -0.50 -8.20 16.99
C GLY A 32 -0.66 -7.06 15.99
N ASP A 33 0.39 -6.68 15.27
CA ASP A 33 0.35 -5.56 14.33
C ASP A 33 -0.36 -5.92 13.01
N ASN A 34 -0.65 -4.90 12.21
CA ASN A 34 -1.24 -5.03 10.89
C ASN A 34 -0.64 -4.01 9.90
N GLY A 35 -1.06 -4.11 8.63
CA GLY A 35 -0.62 -3.20 7.56
C GLY A 35 -1.45 -1.93 7.41
N ASP A 36 -2.24 -1.51 8.42
CA ASP A 36 -3.16 -0.37 8.28
C ASP A 36 -2.40 0.93 8.02
N ILE A 37 -1.25 1.10 8.69
CA ILE A 37 -0.35 2.26 8.57
C ILE A 37 1.01 1.86 7.95
N ALA A 38 1.58 0.71 8.33
CA ALA A 38 2.94 0.29 7.91
C ALA A 38 3.98 1.42 8.13
N VAL A 39 4.82 1.75 7.13
CA VAL A 39 5.73 2.91 7.18
C VAL A 39 5.10 4.18 6.58
N ASP A 40 3.81 4.14 6.28
CA ASP A 40 3.02 5.23 5.74
C ASP A 40 3.55 5.81 4.41
N GLN A 41 4.13 4.95 3.56
CA GLN A 41 4.64 5.38 2.27
C GLN A 41 3.54 6.00 1.38
N TYR A 42 2.27 5.61 1.56
CA TYR A 42 1.18 6.19 0.79
C TYR A 42 1.16 7.72 0.87
N HIS A 43 1.44 8.30 2.04
CA HIS A 43 1.52 9.74 2.22
C HIS A 43 2.95 10.28 2.12
N ARG A 44 3.96 9.45 2.43
CA ARG A 44 5.37 9.88 2.62
C ARG A 44 6.33 9.50 1.49
N PHE A 45 5.84 8.97 0.37
CA PHE A 45 6.70 8.47 -0.71
C PHE A 45 7.71 9.51 -1.25
N LEU A 46 7.42 10.81 -1.18
CA LEU A 46 8.39 11.86 -1.57
C LEU A 46 9.61 11.89 -0.64
N GLU A 47 9.40 11.71 0.67
CA GLU A 47 10.48 11.63 1.66
C GLU A 47 11.32 10.36 1.48
N ASP A 48 10.66 9.24 1.17
CA ASP A 48 11.33 7.96 0.85
C ASP A 48 12.21 8.10 -0.40
N ILE A 49 11.71 8.73 -1.47
CA ILE A 49 12.47 8.98 -2.71
C ILE A 49 13.67 9.90 -2.44
N GLN A 50 13.48 10.96 -1.67
CA GLN A 50 14.58 11.85 -1.28
C GLN A 50 15.66 11.11 -0.50
N SER A 51 15.26 10.22 0.41
CA SER A 51 16.18 9.40 1.20
C SER A 51 16.94 8.40 0.32
N MET A 52 16.26 7.74 -0.63
CA MET A 52 16.91 6.86 -1.61
C MET A 52 17.92 7.60 -2.48
N ASN A 53 17.60 8.81 -2.93
CA ASN A 53 18.50 9.65 -3.70
C ASN A 53 19.73 10.07 -2.87
N TYR A 54 19.54 10.45 -1.60
CA TYR A 54 20.63 10.79 -0.69
C TYR A 54 21.61 9.61 -0.47
N LEU A 55 21.07 8.39 -0.39
CA LEU A 55 21.87 7.16 -0.25
C LEU A 55 22.54 6.71 -1.57
N GLY A 56 22.26 7.38 -2.70
CA GLY A 56 22.79 7.02 -4.02
C GLY A 56 22.15 5.77 -4.63
N VAL A 57 20.94 5.40 -4.19
CA VAL A 57 20.18 4.28 -4.75
C VAL A 57 19.65 4.66 -6.13
N ASN A 58 19.89 3.81 -7.13
CA ASN A 58 19.53 4.08 -8.53
C ASN A 58 18.33 3.27 -9.04
N SER A 59 17.75 2.42 -8.19
CA SER A 59 16.62 1.57 -8.55
C SER A 59 15.70 1.37 -7.36
N TYR A 60 14.39 1.46 -7.60
CA TYR A 60 13.38 1.22 -6.59
C TYR A 60 12.44 0.11 -7.03
N ARG A 61 12.48 -1.03 -6.32
CA ARG A 61 11.58 -2.15 -6.55
C ARG A 61 10.34 -1.99 -5.68
N LEU A 62 9.19 -1.89 -6.34
CA LEU A 62 7.88 -1.81 -5.70
C LEU A 62 6.91 -2.84 -6.28
N SER A 63 5.81 -3.08 -5.58
CA SER A 63 4.65 -3.83 -6.07
C SER A 63 3.43 -2.91 -6.09
N ILE A 64 2.50 -3.14 -7.02
CA ILE A 64 1.22 -2.44 -7.07
C ILE A 64 0.17 -3.19 -6.23
N SER A 65 -0.56 -2.48 -5.38
CA SER A 65 -1.69 -3.02 -4.61
C SER A 65 -2.88 -3.27 -5.54
N TRP A 66 -3.19 -4.54 -5.79
CA TRP A 66 -4.35 -4.92 -6.61
C TRP A 66 -5.63 -4.28 -6.05
N SER A 67 -5.90 -4.42 -4.75
CA SER A 67 -7.11 -3.88 -4.15
C SER A 67 -7.17 -2.35 -4.13
N ARG A 68 -6.05 -1.65 -4.39
CA ARG A 68 -6.05 -0.20 -4.58
C ARG A 68 -6.47 0.18 -6.01
N VAL A 69 -6.04 -0.56 -7.03
CA VAL A 69 -6.35 -0.28 -8.45
C VAL A 69 -7.71 -0.86 -8.87
N LEU A 70 -8.04 -2.06 -8.38
CA LEU A 70 -9.29 -2.76 -8.64
C LEU A 70 -9.92 -3.19 -7.30
N PRO A 71 -10.61 -2.27 -6.58
CA PRO A 71 -11.12 -2.50 -5.22
C PRO A 71 -12.09 -3.66 -5.09
N LYS A 72 -12.82 -3.93 -6.16
CA LYS A 72 -13.82 -5.00 -6.27
C LYS A 72 -13.34 -6.12 -7.22
N GLY A 73 -12.03 -6.23 -7.44
CA GLY A 73 -11.43 -7.22 -8.31
C GLY A 73 -11.73 -7.00 -9.80
N ARG A 74 -11.60 -8.07 -10.59
CA ARG A 74 -11.62 -8.04 -12.06
C ARG A 74 -12.86 -7.37 -12.68
N PHE A 75 -14.03 -7.53 -12.06
CA PHE A 75 -15.31 -7.08 -12.62
C PHE A 75 -15.88 -5.83 -11.94
N GLY A 76 -15.10 -5.22 -11.04
CA GLY A 76 -15.59 -4.23 -10.09
C GLY A 76 -15.30 -2.76 -10.44
N GLY A 77 -14.76 -2.51 -11.63
CA GLY A 77 -14.33 -1.18 -12.06
C GLY A 77 -12.94 -0.79 -11.54
N ILE A 78 -12.43 0.31 -12.09
CA ILE A 78 -11.10 0.85 -11.82
C ILE A 78 -11.20 1.97 -10.79
N ASN A 79 -10.29 2.00 -9.83
CA ASN A 79 -10.11 3.13 -8.94
C ASN A 79 -9.03 4.09 -9.46
N TYR A 80 -9.48 5.21 -10.02
CA TYR A 80 -8.59 6.23 -10.59
C TYR A 80 -7.69 6.91 -9.54
N MET A 81 -8.11 6.98 -8.28
CA MET A 81 -7.24 7.53 -7.23
C MET A 81 -6.06 6.61 -6.95
N GLY A 82 -6.29 5.30 -6.96
CA GLY A 82 -5.21 4.32 -6.89
C GLY A 82 -4.21 4.45 -8.05
N ILE A 83 -4.70 4.68 -9.27
CA ILE A 83 -3.83 4.94 -10.44
C ILE A 83 -3.06 6.25 -10.26
N LYS A 84 -3.73 7.33 -9.81
CA LYS A 84 -3.10 8.62 -9.57
C LYS A 84 -1.95 8.53 -8.55
N TYR A 85 -2.13 7.73 -7.49
CA TYR A 85 -1.07 7.47 -6.51
C TYR A 85 0.17 6.85 -7.16
N TYR A 86 0.02 5.73 -7.90
CA TYR A 86 1.16 5.08 -8.54
C TYR A 86 1.79 5.96 -9.63
N ASN A 87 1.01 6.74 -10.39
CA ASN A 87 1.53 7.72 -11.34
C ASN A 87 2.27 8.89 -10.70
N SER A 88 2.04 9.17 -9.41
CA SER A 88 2.79 10.22 -8.69
C SER A 88 4.10 9.67 -8.11
N LEU A 89 4.15 8.36 -7.83
CA LEU A 89 5.30 7.65 -7.29
C LEU A 89 6.33 7.27 -8.36
N ILE A 90 5.89 7.08 -9.61
CA ILE A 90 6.71 6.70 -10.78
C ILE A 90 7.05 7.95 -11.60
#